data_AF-A0A7W1PZF2-F1
#
_entry.id   AF-A0A7W1PZF2-F1
#
_cell.length_a   1.000
_cell.length_b   1.000
_cell.length_c   1.000
_cell.angle_alpha   90.00
_cell.angle_beta   90.00
_cell.angle_gamma   90.00
#
_symmetry.space_group_name_H-M   'P 1'
#
loop_
_entity.id
_entity.type
_entity.pdbx_description
1 polymer ?
#
loop_
_entity_poly.entity_id
_entity_poly.type
_entity_poly.pdbx_seq_one_letter_code
_entity_poly.pdbx_strand_id
1 'polypeptide(L)' 'MACQELVELVTEYLEGALPPEEVAAVERHLAGCEACTRYLRQLRSTVAALGMISAERVTEDLSEDTFDALLAAFRRRR' A
#
# COMPACT_ATOMS: atom_id res chain seq x y z
N MET A 1 -4.89 20.48 -1.35
CA MET A 1 -3.99 19.85 -2.32
C MET A 1 -4.69 19.70 -3.67
N ALA A 2 -3.92 19.84 -4.74
CA ALA A 2 -4.33 19.57 -6.10
C ALA A 2 -4.30 18.05 -6.38
N CYS A 3 -4.94 17.61 -7.47
CA CYS A 3 -4.95 16.20 -7.86
C CYS A 3 -3.52 15.67 -8.12
N GLN A 4 -2.65 16.48 -8.70
CA GLN A 4 -1.26 16.11 -8.96
C GLN A 4 -0.50 15.81 -7.66
N GLU A 5 -0.63 16.67 -6.65
CA GLU A 5 0.00 16.47 -5.34
C GLU A 5 -0.49 15.18 -4.66
N LEU A 6 -1.79 14.85 -4.77
CA LEU A 6 -2.29 13.57 -4.25
C LEU A 6 -1.67 12.37 -4.98
N VAL A 7 -1.52 12.45 -6.30
CA VAL A 7 -0.91 11.38 -7.10
C VAL A 7 0.56 11.17 -6.71
N GLU A 8 1.27 12.24 -6.36
CA GLU A 8 2.66 12.16 -5.88
C GLU A 8 2.73 11.48 -4.49
N LEU A 9 1.77 11.74 -3.60
CA LEU A 9 1.71 11.17 -2.25
C LEU A 9 1.04 9.79 -2.16
N VAL A 10 0.47 9.27 -3.24
CA VAL A 10 -0.43 8.10 -3.19
C VAL A 10 0.26 6.83 -2.69
N THR A 11 1.54 6.65 -3.03
CA THR A 11 2.30 5.46 -2.62
C THR A 11 2.54 5.48 -1.12
N GLU A 12 3.09 6.57 -0.59
CA GLU A 12 3.33 6.74 0.85
C GLU A 12 2.03 6.68 1.66
N TYR A 13 0.92 7.20 1.10
CA TYR A 13 -0.40 7.07 1.69
C TYR A 13 -0.86 5.61 1.79
N LEU A 14 -0.69 4.81 0.72
CA LEU A 14 -1.03 3.39 0.71
C LEU A 14 -0.14 2.56 1.64
N GLU A 15 1.11 2.97 1.82
CA GLU A 15 2.08 2.32 2.71
C GLU A 15 1.97 2.78 4.18
N GLY A 16 1.15 3.80 4.46
CA GLY A 16 1.00 4.37 5.80
C GLY A 16 2.26 5.11 6.27
N ALA A 17 3.05 5.63 5.35
CA ALA A 17 4.31 6.33 5.60
C ALA A 17 4.16 7.86 5.69
N LEU A 18 2.99 8.40 5.37
CA LEU A 18 2.72 9.84 5.47
C LEU A 18 2.61 10.33 6.92
N PRO A 19 3.08 11.55 7.22
CA PRO A 19 2.82 12.20 8.49
C PRO A 19 1.33 12.57 8.63
N PRO A 20 0.80 12.71 9.86
CA PRO A 20 -0.64 12.85 10.11
C PRO A 20 -1.31 14.03 9.37
N GLU A 21 -0.60 15.15 9.21
CA GLU A 21 -1.09 16.34 8.52
C GLU A 21 -1.31 16.12 7.02
N GLU A 22 -0.45 15.31 6.38
CA GLU A 22 -0.56 14.98 4.96
C GLU A 22 -1.64 13.93 4.74
N VAL A 23 -1.78 12.95 5.65
CA VAL A 23 -2.93 12.02 5.66
C VAL A 23 -4.23 12.81 5.70
N ALA A 24 -4.37 13.76 6.63
CA ALA A 24 -5.58 14.58 6.73
C ALA A 24 -5.82 15.44 5.48
N ALA A 25 -4.78 15.85 4.77
CA ALA A 25 -4.90 16.59 3.51
C ALA A 25 -5.35 15.70 2.35
N VAL A 26 -4.82 14.48 2.25
CA VAL A 26 -5.26 13.45 1.28
C VAL A 26 -6.72 13.07 1.51
N GLU A 27 -7.11 12.74 2.75
CA GLU A 27 -8.47 12.35 3.10
C GLU A 27 -9.50 13.44 2.74
N ARG A 28 -9.18 14.70 3.05
CA ARG A 28 -10.04 15.84 2.66
C ARG A 28 -10.18 15.97 1.15
N HIS A 29 -9.11 15.72 0.39
CA HIS A 29 -9.18 15.76 -1.07
C HIS A 29 -10.03 14.60 -1.61
N LEU A 30 -9.82 13.38 -1.12
CA LEU A 30 -10.60 12.20 -1.54
C LEU A 30 -12.09 12.37 -1.27
N ALA A 31 -12.47 12.99 -0.15
CA ALA A 31 -13.86 13.30 0.16
C ALA A 31 -14.54 14.24 -0.86
N GLY A 32 -13.77 15.10 -1.55
CA GLY A 32 -14.28 16.09 -2.50
C GLY A 32 -14.02 15.77 -3.98
N CYS A 33 -13.23 14.74 -4.29
CA CYS A 33 -12.75 14.46 -5.65
C CYS A 33 -13.03 13.01 -6.06
N GLU A 34 -14.05 12.81 -6.89
CA GLU A 34 -14.42 11.49 -7.39
C GLU A 34 -13.32 10.88 -8.28
N ALA A 35 -12.63 11.72 -9.08
CA ALA A 35 -11.57 11.28 -9.98
C ALA A 35 -10.39 10.65 -9.20
N CYS A 36 -9.92 11.31 -8.13
CA CYS A 36 -8.86 10.77 -7.29
C CYS A 36 -9.32 9.55 -6.47
N THR A 37 -10.57 9.52 -6.03
CA THR A 37 -11.15 8.32 -5.38
C THR A 37 -11.17 7.11 -6.32
N ARG A 38 -11.51 7.33 -7.59
CA ARG A 38 -11.47 6.29 -8.63
C ARG A 38 -10.04 5.84 -8.92
N TYR A 39 -9.12 6.80 -9.06
CA TYR A 39 -7.69 6.54 -9.25
C TYR A 39 -7.13 5.66 -8.11
N LEU A 40 -7.40 6.02 -6.85
CA LEU A 40 -6.95 5.27 -5.69
C LEU A 40 -7.50 3.83 -5.67
N ARG A 41 -8.79 3.64 -6.02
CA ARG A 41 -9.36 2.29 -6.17
C ARG A 41 -8.65 1.47 -7.24
N GLN A 42 -8.37 2.07 -8.40
CA GLN A 42 -7.65 1.40 -9.47
C GLN A 42 -6.25 1.00 -9.02
N LEU A 43 -5.51 1.91 -8.38
CA LEU A 43 -4.17 1.61 -7.89
C LEU A 43 -4.17 0.46 -6.87
N ARG A 44 -5.11 0.49 -5.90
CA ARG A 44 -5.32 -0.63 -4.96
C ARG A 44 -5.60 -1.95 -5.67
N SER A 45 -6.42 -1.94 -6.74
CA SER A 45 -6.72 -3.16 -7.51
C SER A 45 -5.48 -3.69 -8.25
N THR A 46 -4.65 -2.81 -8.80
CA THR A 46 -3.38 -3.18 -9.44
C THR A 46 -2.41 -3.78 -8.43
N VAL A 47 -2.25 -3.14 -7.26
CA VAL A 47 -1.39 -3.65 -6.18
C VAL A 47 -1.87 -5.01 -5.71
N ALA A 48 -3.17 -5.20 -5.52
CA ALA A 48 -3.73 -6.50 -5.14
C ALA A 48 -3.45 -7.56 -6.22
N ALA A 49 -3.68 -7.26 -7.49
CA ALA A 49 -3.41 -8.19 -8.59
C ALA A 49 -1.94 -8.60 -8.67
N LEU A 50 -1.00 -7.66 -8.48
CA LEU A 50 0.44 -7.93 -8.46
C LEU A 50 0.90 -8.62 -7.16
N GLY A 51 0.24 -8.33 -6.05
CA GLY A 51 0.48 -8.94 -4.74
C GLY A 51 0.10 -10.43 -4.70
N MET A 52 -1.02 -10.80 -5.34
CA MET A 52 -1.43 -12.20 -5.50
C MET A 52 -0.37 -13.01 -6.28
N ILE A 53 0.11 -12.47 -7.41
CA ILE A 53 1.20 -13.06 -8.22
C ILE A 53 2.48 -13.31 -7.39
N SER A 54 2.70 -12.51 -6.33
CA SER A 54 3.84 -12.66 -5.45
C SER A 54 3.57 -13.66 -4.31
N ALA A 55 2.37 -13.66 -3.72
CA ALA A 55 2.01 -14.57 -2.65
C ALA A 55 1.97 -16.03 -3.12
N GLU A 56 1.29 -16.33 -4.24
CA GLU A 56 1.21 -17.69 -4.78
C GLU A 56 2.59 -18.28 -5.10
N ARG A 57 3.50 -17.49 -5.69
CA ARG A 57 4.85 -17.94 -6.03
C ARG A 57 5.78 -18.07 -4.82
N VAL A 58 5.62 -17.21 -3.81
CA VAL A 58 6.39 -17.27 -2.56
C VAL A 58 5.97 -18.47 -1.73
N THR A 59 4.68 -18.81 -1.70
CA THR A 59 4.18 -19.97 -0.94
C THR A 59 4.40 -21.31 -1.61
N GLU A 60 4.49 -21.38 -2.95
CA GLU A 60 4.86 -22.63 -3.64
C GLU A 60 6.33 -23.01 -3.42
N ASP A 61 7.24 -22.04 -3.28
CA ASP A 61 8.69 -22.27 -3.18
C ASP A 61 9.26 -22.14 -1.75
N LEU A 62 8.49 -21.67 -0.77
CA LEU A 62 8.93 -21.55 0.62
C LEU A 62 8.16 -22.49 1.53
N SER A 63 8.91 -23.30 2.28
CA SER A 63 8.31 -24.06 3.38
C SER A 63 7.77 -23.10 4.45
N GLU A 64 6.67 -23.51 5.11
CA GLU A 64 6.05 -22.76 6.21
C GLU A 64 7.08 -22.41 7.30
N ASP A 65 7.97 -23.34 7.64
CA ASP A 65 9.05 -23.13 8.61
C ASP A 65 10.01 -21.99 8.23
N THR A 66 10.32 -21.86 6.93
CA THR A 66 11.21 -20.80 6.42
C THR A 66 10.50 -19.45 6.49
N PHE A 67 9.22 -19.42 6.15
CA PHE A 67 8.40 -18.22 6.20
C PHE A 67 8.27 -17.68 7.63
N ASP A 68 8.00 -18.57 8.59
CA ASP A 68 7.90 -18.22 10.02
C ASP A 68 9.24 -17.72 10.58
N ALA A 69 10.34 -18.36 10.21
CA ALA A 69 11.68 -17.92 10.63
C ALA A 69 12.02 -16.52 10.10
N LEU A 70 11.67 -16.22 8.85
CA LEU A 70 11.87 -14.90 8.23
C LEU A 70 11.00 -13.84 8.89
N LEU A 71 9.71 -14.09 9.10
CA LEU A 71 8.82 -13.16 9.80
C LEU A 71 9.29 -12.87 11.22
N ALA A 72 9.73 -13.89 11.95
CA ALA A 72 10.31 -13.72 13.29
C ALA A 72 11.62 -12.92 13.27
N ALA A 73 12.45 -13.05 12.23
CA ALA A 73 13.66 -12.27 12.06
C ALA A 73 13.35 -10.78 11.75
N PHE A 74 12.40 -10.49 10.86
CA PHE A 74 12.00 -9.13 10.54
C PHE A 74 11.33 -8.40 11.71
N ARG A 75 10.47 -9.10 12.47
CA ARG A 75 9.81 -8.53 13.67
C ARG A 75 10.78 -8.19 14.80
N ARG A 76 11.93 -8.87 14.88
CA ARG A 76 13.01 -8.59 15.86
C ARG A 76 13.87 -7.37 15.50
N ARG A 77 13.73 -6.84 14.29
CA ARG A 77 14.54 -5.75 13.75
C ARG A 77 13.78 -4.41 13.68
N ARG A 78 12.55 -4.38 14.19
CA ARG A 78 11.75 -3.17 14.44
C ARG A 78 11.87 -2.78 15.91
#